data_AF-A0AAX4KL89-F1
#
_entry.id   AF-A0AAX4KL89-F1
#
_cell.length_a   1.000
_cell.length_b   1.000
_cell.length_c   1.000
_cell.angle_alpha   90.00
_cell.angle_beta   90.00
_cell.angle_gamma   90.00
#
_symmetry.space_group_name_H-M   'P 1'
#
loop_
_entity.id
_entity.type
_entity.pdbx_description
1 polymer ?
#
loop_
_entity_poly.entity_id
_entity_poly.type
_entity_poly.pdbx_seq_one_letter_code
_entity_poly.pdbx_strand_id
1 'polypeptide(L)'
;MTDTKHIPLEVLNIGSDRFKALALGADFCWIGKAVMWGLAYKGEAGVKLALDLLYDKFLSTMILVGVNRIRDIGRQHLAWVNADGSLRYLDEDEE
;
A
#
# COMPACT_ATOMS: atom_id res chain seq x y z
N MET A 1 -18.00 17.46 1.70
CA MET A 1 -17.54 17.72 3.08
C MET A 1 -18.19 16.70 4.01
N THR A 2 -17.74 15.44 3.94
CA THR A 2 -18.13 14.38 4.87
C THR A 2 -17.01 13.35 4.90
N ASP A 3 -16.24 13.46 5.98
CA ASP A 3 -15.52 12.40 6.70
C ASP A 3 -14.41 11.61 6.00
N THR A 4 -13.35 12.32 5.65
CA THR A 4 -12.05 11.78 5.22
C THR A 4 -11.13 11.49 6.42
N LYS A 5 -11.58 10.74 7.45
CA LYS A 5 -10.74 10.56 8.66
C LYS A 5 -10.58 9.18 9.28
N HIS A 6 -11.30 8.15 8.84
CA HIS A 6 -11.06 6.81 9.37
C HIS A 6 -11.06 5.77 8.26
N ILE A 7 -9.93 5.66 7.57
CA ILE A 7 -9.54 4.39 6.96
C ILE A 7 -9.19 3.50 8.17
N PRO A 8 -9.91 2.41 8.44
CA PRO A 8 -9.52 1.49 9.51
C PRO A 8 -8.19 0.86 9.11
N LEU A 9 -7.10 1.47 9.60
CA LEU A 9 -5.68 1.08 9.41
C LEU A 9 -5.33 -0.25 10.09
N GLU A 10 -6.34 -1.05 10.43
CA GLU A 10 -6.25 -2.22 11.30
C GLU A 10 -5.77 -3.46 10.54
N VAL A 11 -5.88 -3.44 9.21
CA VAL A 11 -5.38 -4.49 8.34
C VAL A 11 -4.71 -3.88 7.11
N LEU A 12 -3.50 -3.36 7.30
CA LEU A 12 -2.57 -3.16 6.19
C LEU A 12 -2.37 -4.51 5.50
N ASN A 13 -3.03 -4.71 4.36
CA ASN A 13 -2.73 -5.87 3.53
C ASN A 13 -1.35 -5.61 2.91
N ILE A 14 -0.38 -6.45 3.25
CA ILE A 14 1.08 -6.24 3.13
C ILE A 14 1.60 -6.08 1.67
N GLY A 15 0.74 -5.91 0.66
CA GLY A 15 1.11 -5.56 -0.71
C GLY A 15 0.48 -4.26 -1.21
N SER A 16 -0.85 -4.19 -1.21
CA SER A 16 -1.62 -3.11 -1.86
C SER A 16 -1.69 -1.83 -1.05
N ASP A 17 -1.68 -1.88 0.28
CA ASP A 17 -1.74 -0.66 1.10
C ASP A 17 -0.51 0.24 0.92
N ARG A 18 0.69 -0.34 0.75
CA ARG A 18 1.90 0.46 0.46
C ARG A 18 1.84 1.10 -0.91
N PHE A 19 1.32 0.36 -1.89
CA PHE A 19 1.10 0.90 -3.23
C PHE A 19 0.09 2.06 -3.20
N LYS A 20 -1.01 1.93 -2.44
CA LYS A 20 -1.99 3.01 -2.22
C LYS A 20 -1.36 4.22 -1.53
N ALA A 21 -0.57 4.01 -0.48
CA ALA A 21 0.11 5.08 0.23
C ALA A 21 1.07 5.85 -0.69
N LEU A 22 1.88 5.15 -1.48
CA LEU A 22 2.74 5.79 -2.49
C LEU A 22 1.93 6.54 -3.55
N ALA A 23 0.87 5.94 -4.07
CA ALA A 23 -0.01 6.57 -5.06
C ALA A 23 -0.72 7.82 -4.53
N LEU A 24 -0.98 7.90 -3.22
CA LEU A 24 -1.52 9.09 -2.56
C LEU A 24 -0.48 10.20 -2.35
N GLY A 25 0.82 9.89 -2.50
CA GLY A 25 1.94 10.82 -2.37
C GLY A 25 2.78 10.64 -1.10
N ALA A 26 2.74 9.48 -0.43
CA ALA A 26 3.61 9.22 0.71
C ALA A 26 5.05 8.94 0.26
N ASP A 27 6.03 9.63 0.83
CA ASP A 27 7.45 9.38 0.55
C ASP A 27 7.94 8.05 1.16
N PHE A 28 7.38 7.64 2.31
CA PHE A 28 7.79 6.43 3.05
C PHE A 28 6.62 5.79 3.82
N CYS A 29 6.65 4.45 3.94
CA CYS A 29 5.73 3.69 4.79
C CYS A 29 6.52 2.97 5.90
N TRP A 30 6.13 3.18 7.16
CA TRP A 30 6.75 2.48 8.28
C TRP A 30 6.23 1.05 8.44
N ILE A 31 7.15 0.14 8.77
CA ILE A 31 6.88 -1.27 8.98
C ILE A 31 7.30 -1.62 10.42
N GLY A 32 6.33 -1.63 11.35
CA GLY A 32 6.59 -1.99 12.75
C GLY A 32 6.40 -3.47 13.05
N LYS A 33 5.19 -3.99 12.84
CA LYS A 33 4.81 -5.34 13.28
C LYS A 33 5.57 -6.46 12.57
N ALA A 34 5.83 -6.33 11.28
CA ALA A 34 6.52 -7.38 10.52
C ALA A 34 7.98 -7.54 10.98
N VAL A 35 8.67 -6.43 11.28
CA VAL A 35 10.04 -6.45 11.82
C VAL A 35 10.05 -7.05 13.23
N MET A 36 9.08 -6.69 14.07
CA MET A 36 8.97 -7.25 15.42
C MET A 36 8.74 -8.77 15.42
N TRP A 37 7.87 -9.28 14.55
CA TRP A 37 7.64 -10.73 14.42
C TRP A 37 8.84 -11.45 13.79
N GLY A 38 9.51 -10.83 12.82
CA GLY A 38 10.76 -11.36 12.25
C GLY A 38 11.85 -11.49 13.32
N LEU A 39 11.99 -10.49 14.18
CA LEU A 39 12.93 -10.50 15.29
C LEU A 39 12.60 -11.59 16.31
N ALA A 40 11.32 -11.74 16.67
CA ALA A 40 10.86 -12.78 17.59
C ALA A 40 11.04 -14.21 17.03
N TYR A 41 11.00 -14.38 15.70
CA TYR A 41 11.10 -15.69 15.08
C TYR A 41 12.54 -16.22 15.03
N LYS A 42 13.48 -15.44 14.46
CA LYS A 42 14.87 -15.90 14.25
C LYS A 42 15.88 -14.76 14.35
N GLY A 43 15.58 -13.74 15.15
CA GLY A 43 16.41 -12.55 15.27
C GLY A 43 16.58 -11.86 13.92
N GLU A 44 17.82 -11.52 13.59
CA GLU A 44 18.19 -10.84 12.33
C GLU A 44 17.73 -11.60 11.08
N ALA A 45 17.90 -12.93 11.06
CA ALA A 45 17.52 -13.74 9.90
C ALA A 45 16.01 -13.72 9.64
N GLY A 46 15.20 -13.62 10.70
CA GLY A 46 13.75 -13.52 10.58
C GLY A 46 13.30 -12.13 10.14
N VAL A 47 13.99 -11.06 10.57
CA VAL A 47 13.76 -9.70 10.07
C VAL A 47 14.06 -9.63 8.57
N LYS A 48 15.19 -10.20 8.13
CA LYS A 48 15.55 -10.23 6.71
C LYS A 48 14.49 -10.94 5.87
N LEU A 49 14.01 -12.10 6.32
CA LEU A 49 12.94 -12.83 5.66
C LEU A 49 11.63 -12.02 5.59
N ALA A 50 11.28 -11.31 6.65
CA ALA A 50 10.07 -10.48 6.68
C ALA A 50 10.17 -9.29 5.69
N LEU A 51 11.35 -8.69 5.56
CA LEU A 51 11.62 -7.63 4.58
C LEU A 51 11.57 -8.17 3.14
N ASP A 52 12.23 -9.30 2.87
CA ASP A 52 12.23 -9.93 1.56
C ASP A 52 10.80 -10.30 1.13
N LEU A 53 10.01 -10.87 2.04
CA LEU A 53 8.61 -11.22 1.76
C LEU A 53 7.78 -9.99 1.42
N LEU A 54 7.94 -8.88 2.15
CA LEU A 54 7.13 -7.71 1.84
C LEU A 54 7.62 -6.91 0.64
N TYR A 55 8.89 -7.04 0.28
CA TYR A 55 9.39 -6.60 -1.01
C TYR A 55 8.79 -7.42 -2.17
N ASP A 56 8.75 -8.74 -2.05
CA ASP A 56 8.15 -9.64 -3.04
C ASP A 56 6.64 -9.37 -3.23
N LYS A 57 5.91 -9.14 -2.15
CA LYS A 57 4.49 -8.73 -2.20
C LYS A 57 4.29 -7.38 -2.86
N PHE A 58 5.19 -6.43 -2.62
CA PHE A 58 5.14 -5.11 -3.26
C PHE A 58 5.42 -5.24 -4.77
N LEU A 59 6.45 -5.98 -5.17
CA LEU A 59 6.74 -6.27 -6.58
C LEU A 59 5.58 -6.96 -7.28
N SER A 60 5.01 -7.99 -6.66
CA SER A 60 3.84 -8.69 -7.20
C SER A 60 2.66 -7.75 -7.45
N THR A 61 2.45 -6.79 -6.54
CA THR A 61 1.41 -5.76 -6.70
C THR A 61 1.73 -4.82 -7.86
N MET A 62 2.99 -4.34 -7.97
CA MET A 62 3.42 -3.49 -9.08
C MET A 62 3.26 -4.20 -10.44
N ILE A 63 3.63 -5.48 -10.52
CA ILE A 63 3.45 -6.29 -11.73
C ILE A 63 1.97 -6.42 -12.10
N LEU A 64 1.10 -6.65 -11.12
CA LEU A 64 -0.34 -6.79 -11.35
C LEU A 64 -0.99 -5.49 -11.84
N VAL A 65 -0.53 -4.34 -11.34
CA VAL A 65 -0.99 -3.01 -11.77
C VAL A 65 -0.32 -2.58 -13.09
N GLY A 66 0.74 -3.27 -13.52
CA GLY A 66 1.46 -2.97 -14.77
C GLY A 66 2.44 -1.80 -14.64
N VAL A 67 2.91 -1.50 -13.43
CA VAL A 67 3.81 -0.37 -13.15
C VAL A 67 5.24 -0.88 -12.95
N ASN A 68 6.19 -0.36 -13.74
CA ASN A 68 7.58 -0.83 -13.73
C ASN A 68 8.53 0.11 -12.97
N ARG A 69 8.09 1.33 -12.63
CA ARG A 69 8.87 2.29 -11.84
C ARG A 69 8.03 2.85 -10.70
N ILE A 70 8.67 3.05 -9.56
CA ILE A 70 8.04 3.66 -8.37
C ILE A 70 7.49 5.07 -8.67
N ARG A 71 8.12 5.80 -9.59
CA ARG A 71 7.72 7.17 -10.00
C ARG A 71 6.44 7.19 -10.85
N ASP A 72 6.09 6.05 -11.45
CA ASP A 72 4.89 5.91 -12.30
C ASP A 72 3.67 5.50 -11.46
N ILE A 73 3.86 5.31 -10.13
CA ILE A 73 2.80 5.09 -9.16
C ILE A 73 2.17 6.45 -8.85
N GLY A 74 0.98 6.69 -9.36
CA GLY A 74 0.18 7.87 -9.03
C GLY A 74 -1.29 7.54 -8.79
N ARG A 75 -2.08 8.60 -8.57
CA ARG A 75 -3.51 8.51 -8.21
C ARG A 75 -4.38 7.88 -9.29
N GLN A 76 -3.92 7.87 -10.55
CA GLN A 76 -4.60 7.23 -11.67
C GLN A 76 -4.80 5.72 -11.48
N HIS A 77 -4.01 5.08 -10.60
CA HIS A 77 -4.15 3.66 -10.28
C HIS A 77 -5.10 3.38 -9.12
N LEU A 78 -5.75 4.43 -8.59
CA LEU A 78 -6.65 4.35 -7.44
C LEU A 78 -8.08 4.73 -7.82
N ALA A 79 -9.02 3.89 -7.38
CA ALA A 79 -10.44 4.16 -7.43
C ALA A 79 -11.04 4.05 -6.02
N TRP A 80 -11.95 4.96 -5.70
CA TRP A 80 -12.79 4.91 -4.52
C TRP A 80 -14.05 4.13 -4.84
N VAL A 81 -14.38 3.14 -4.00
CA VAL A 81 -15.65 2.41 -4.11
C VAL A 81 -16.63 3.04 -3.13
N ASN A 82 -17.71 3.60 -3.64
CA ASN A 82 -18.77 4.15 -2.80
C ASN A 82 -19.68 3.03 -2.26
N ALA A 83 -20.47 3.33 -1.22
CA ALA A 83 -21.35 2.35 -0.57
C ALA A 83 -22.47 1.81 -1.50
N ASP A 84 -22.80 2.55 -2.56
CA ASP A 84 -23.71 2.17 -3.64
C ASP A 84 -23.06 1.27 -4.71
N GLY A 85 -21.76 0.98 -4.59
CA GLY A 85 -21.02 0.14 -5.53
C GLY A 85 -20.49 0.88 -6.75
N SER A 86 -20.70 2.20 -6.86
CA SER A 86 -20.06 3.02 -7.89
C SER A 86 -18.56 3.19 -7.62
N LEU A 87 -17.78 3.24 -8.71
CA LEU A 87 -16.35 3.51 -8.68
C LEU A 87 -16.10 4.96 -9.08
N ARG A 88 -15.44 5.73 -8.22
CA ARG A 88 -14.93 7.07 -8.54
C ARG A 88 -13.42 7.02 -8.67
N TYR A 89 -12.90 7.23 -9.88
CA TYR A 89 -11.47 7.34 -10.12
C TYR A 89 -10.95 8.69 -9.60
N LEU A 90 -9.75 8.70 -9.03
CA LEU A 90 -9.14 9.91 -8.44
C LEU A 90 -8.55 10.88 -9.48
N ASP A 91 -8.94 10.75 -10.75
CA ASP A 91 -8.55 11.63 -11.86
C ASP A 91 -9.59 12.73 -12.15
N GLU A 92 -10.75 12.74 -11.46
CA GLU A 92 -11.81 13.75 -11.60
C GLU A 92 -11.77 14.84 -10.51
N ASP A 93 -10.58 15.36 -10.18
CA ASP A 93 -10.43 16.61 -9.42
C ASP A 93 -9.53 17.58 -10.22
N GLU A 94 -9.88 17.83 -11.50
CA GLU A 94 -9.62 19.10 -12.19
C GLU A 94 -10.93 19.58 -12.85
N GLU A 95 -11.82 20.15 -12.02
CA GLU A 95 -12.53 21.41 -12.30
C GLU A 95 -13.00 22.08 -11.00
#